data_AF-A0A9P4IGB6-F1
#
_entry.id   AF-A0A9P4IGB6-F1
#
_cell.length_a   1.000
_cell.length_b   1.000
_cell.length_c   1.000
_cell.angle_alpha   90.00
_cell.angle_beta   90.00
_cell.angle_gamma   90.00
#
_symmetry.space_group_name_H-M   'P 1'
#
loop_
_entity.id
_entity.type
_entity.pdbx_description
1 polymer ?
#
loop_
_entity_poly.entity_id
_entity_poly.type
_entity_poly.pdbx_seq_one_letter_code
_entity_poly.pdbx_strand_id
1 'polypeptide(L)'
;MTSEQHSETYHGNCHCGAIVYQFKLSPPIPEYKINQCNCSVCTKNGYALVYPLRKDVEFTKGWDTMKSYQMARRVHHHRFCPECSASIMIDFDAETMKKGGHPDAVAMNVRQLKGIDMNNNTLNGWIEDQWRAHRRARRWRYARNIFFFTLAFGSASFFLRPLPEDLMIEALNHELDEHLPIVQKLRLDAATKPLQQCFQEIDLTRSPSSTLTEETLTGSHLLGPQRAFWSSGQRELILIAWFGWKLNGWPSVAHGGAIATVMSDAMSRAVGCMHPSNGDLPHPDSISITYLKPTRVRDFYLIRVRPLPPSSQILPGPSLPPSDSTLDREAHDIAPHKDLTKQPLPSEPLPGSKEVLEVEASLSTMDGRVLVKSRAAFKAFGS
;
A
#
# COMPACT_ATOMS: atom_id res chain seq x y z
N MET A 1 36.90 -13.57 -42.72
CA MET A 1 37.51 -13.82 -41.40
C MET A 1 36.42 -13.67 -40.37
N THR A 2 35.84 -14.79 -39.92
CA THR A 2 34.77 -14.83 -38.91
C THR A 2 35.38 -14.44 -37.58
N SER A 3 35.01 -13.27 -37.04
CA SER A 3 35.37 -12.87 -35.68
C SER A 3 34.90 -13.97 -34.73
N GLU A 4 35.83 -14.62 -34.02
CA GLU A 4 35.48 -15.53 -32.92
C GLU A 4 34.55 -14.77 -31.96
N GLN A 5 33.33 -15.27 -31.79
CA GLN A 5 32.38 -14.68 -30.84
C GLN A 5 32.90 -14.96 -29.43
N HIS A 6 33.65 -14.00 -28.88
CA HIS A 6 34.09 -14.00 -27.50
C HIS A 6 32.84 -14.17 -26.60
N SER A 7 32.84 -15.21 -25.78
CA SER A 7 31.71 -15.58 -24.94
C SER A 7 32.18 -16.14 -23.61
N GLU A 8 31.48 -15.77 -22.55
CA GLU A 8 31.85 -16.12 -21.16
C GLU A 8 30.66 -16.78 -20.46
N THR A 9 30.96 -17.68 -19.51
CA THR A 9 29.94 -18.35 -18.69
C THR A 9 29.87 -17.69 -17.33
N TYR A 10 28.66 -17.33 -16.93
CA TYR A 10 28.38 -16.68 -15.65
C TYR A 10 27.59 -17.60 -14.75
N HIS A 11 27.99 -17.64 -13.48
CA HIS A 11 27.30 -18.41 -12.45
C HIS A 11 26.52 -17.49 -11.53
N GLY A 12 25.27 -17.85 -11.25
CA GLY A 12 24.38 -17.09 -10.40
C GLY A 12 23.64 -17.97 -9.40
N ASN A 13 23.24 -17.35 -8.30
CA ASN A 13 22.36 -17.96 -7.32
C ASN A 13 21.51 -16.89 -6.66
N CYS A 14 20.33 -17.30 -6.17
CA CYS A 14 19.57 -16.44 -5.28
C CYS A 14 20.31 -16.26 -3.94
N HIS A 15 19.91 -15.26 -3.15
CA HIS A 15 20.53 -14.96 -1.85
C HIS A 15 20.66 -16.19 -0.92
N CYS A 16 19.61 -17.02 -0.82
CA CYS A 16 19.63 -18.22 0.02
C CYS A 16 20.22 -19.48 -0.63
N GLY A 17 20.65 -19.41 -1.91
CA GLY A 17 21.19 -20.56 -2.65
C GLY A 17 20.17 -21.66 -3.02
N ALA A 18 18.87 -21.43 -2.79
CA ALA A 18 17.81 -22.36 -3.22
C ALA A 18 17.69 -22.47 -4.74
N ILE A 19 18.00 -21.39 -5.46
CA ILE A 19 18.05 -21.32 -6.92
C ILE A 19 19.50 -21.16 -7.33
N VAL A 20 20.01 -22.05 -8.19
CA VAL A 20 21.39 -22.01 -8.71
C VAL A 20 21.32 -22.24 -10.21
N TYR A 21 22.05 -21.43 -10.96
CA TYR A 21 22.04 -21.46 -12.41
C TYR A 21 23.35 -20.94 -12.99
N GLN A 22 23.54 -21.22 -14.27
CA GLN A 22 24.62 -20.67 -15.08
C GLN A 22 24.07 -20.27 -16.44
N PHE A 23 24.70 -19.30 -17.08
CA PHE A 23 24.41 -19.02 -18.48
C PHE A 23 25.63 -18.54 -19.24
N LYS A 24 25.64 -18.81 -20.55
CA LYS A 24 26.65 -18.31 -21.47
C LYS A 24 26.15 -17.05 -22.16
N LEU A 25 27.01 -16.03 -22.25
CA LEU A 25 26.69 -14.75 -22.89
C LEU A 25 27.76 -14.40 -23.94
N SER A 26 27.31 -13.89 -25.09
CA SER A 26 28.17 -13.31 -26.12
C SER A 26 27.56 -12.00 -26.60
N PRO A 27 28.29 -10.87 -26.55
CA PRO A 27 29.61 -10.69 -25.91
C PRO A 27 29.54 -10.84 -24.36
N PRO A 28 30.69 -10.95 -23.66
CA PRO A 28 30.72 -11.02 -22.19
C PRO A 28 30.20 -9.73 -21.53
N ILE A 29 29.77 -9.80 -20.27
CA ILE A 29 29.15 -8.70 -19.50
C ILE A 29 29.93 -7.37 -19.57
N PRO A 30 31.27 -7.31 -19.46
CA PRO A 30 32.01 -6.05 -19.58
C PRO A 30 31.79 -5.31 -20.91
N GLU A 31 31.49 -6.04 -21.98
CA GLU A 31 31.22 -5.54 -23.32
C GLU A 31 29.71 -5.58 -23.66
N TYR A 32 28.89 -6.17 -22.79
CA TYR A 32 27.47 -6.36 -23.01
C TYR A 32 26.67 -5.17 -22.49
N LYS A 33 25.70 -4.73 -23.28
CA LYS A 33 24.79 -3.65 -22.91
C LYS A 33 23.76 -4.13 -21.88
N ILE A 34 23.98 -3.78 -20.61
CA ILE A 34 23.04 -4.07 -19.52
C ILE A 34 21.80 -3.18 -19.65
N ASN A 35 20.63 -3.82 -19.66
CA ASN A 35 19.35 -3.12 -19.72
C ASN A 35 18.80 -2.84 -18.32
N GLN A 36 18.75 -1.56 -17.95
CA GLN A 36 18.07 -1.08 -16.76
C GLN A 36 16.81 -0.32 -17.14
N CYS A 37 15.70 -1.04 -17.18
CA CYS A 37 14.42 -0.46 -17.55
C CYS A 37 13.85 0.39 -16.39
N ASN A 38 13.31 1.57 -16.71
CA ASN A 38 12.67 2.48 -15.74
C ASN A 38 11.19 2.15 -15.44
N CYS A 39 10.75 0.93 -15.74
CA CYS A 39 9.40 0.48 -15.42
C CYS A 39 9.25 0.24 -13.91
N SER A 40 8.07 0.44 -13.34
CA SER A 40 7.89 0.37 -11.88
C SER A 40 8.28 -1.00 -11.29
N VAL A 41 7.98 -2.11 -11.96
CA VAL A 41 8.43 -3.45 -11.53
C VAL A 41 9.93 -3.65 -11.71
N CYS A 42 10.50 -3.11 -12.79
CA CYS A 42 11.93 -3.17 -13.11
C CYS A 42 12.76 -2.46 -12.02
N THR A 43 12.33 -1.25 -11.68
CA THR A 43 12.95 -0.40 -10.66
C THR A 43 12.79 -0.99 -9.27
N LYS A 44 11.59 -1.42 -8.87
CA LYS A 44 11.34 -1.97 -7.52
C LYS A 44 12.09 -3.29 -7.27
N ASN A 45 12.20 -4.13 -8.28
CA ASN A 45 12.90 -5.41 -8.16
C ASN A 45 14.41 -5.30 -8.44
N GLY A 46 14.91 -4.10 -8.73
CA GLY A 46 16.33 -3.83 -8.97
C GLY A 46 16.89 -4.54 -10.20
N TYR A 47 16.07 -4.80 -11.22
CA TYR A 47 16.52 -5.55 -12.40
C TYR A 47 17.63 -4.81 -13.18
N ALA A 48 18.75 -5.50 -13.38
CA ALA A 48 19.78 -5.14 -14.34
C ALA A 48 19.94 -6.35 -15.28
N LEU A 49 19.43 -6.23 -16.51
CA LEU A 49 19.14 -7.40 -17.35
C LEU A 49 20.14 -7.57 -18.48
N VAL A 50 20.56 -8.82 -18.70
CA VAL A 50 21.22 -9.30 -19.93
C VAL A 50 20.34 -10.35 -20.60
N TYR A 51 20.52 -10.56 -21.90
CA TYR A 51 19.61 -11.38 -22.71
C TYR A 51 20.34 -12.56 -23.38
N PRO A 52 20.73 -13.61 -22.64
CA PRO A 52 21.18 -14.86 -23.24
C PRO A 52 20.03 -15.58 -23.95
N LEU A 53 20.36 -16.50 -24.84
CA LEU A 53 19.38 -17.42 -25.41
C LEU A 53 18.99 -18.48 -24.37
N ARG A 54 17.73 -18.90 -24.37
CA ARG A 54 17.22 -19.91 -23.42
C ARG A 54 18.03 -21.20 -23.42
N LYS A 55 18.53 -21.62 -24.60
CA LYS A 55 19.40 -22.82 -24.74
C LYS A 55 20.74 -22.70 -24.01
N ASP A 56 21.17 -21.47 -23.75
CA ASP A 56 22.44 -21.15 -23.11
C ASP A 56 22.26 -20.85 -21.61
N VAL A 57 21.06 -21.07 -21.06
CA VAL A 57 20.74 -20.92 -19.64
C VAL A 57 20.44 -22.29 -19.05
N GLU A 58 21.16 -22.65 -18.00
CA GLU A 58 21.01 -23.93 -17.32
C GLU A 58 20.78 -23.69 -15.82
N PHE A 59 19.70 -24.27 -15.29
CA PHE A 59 19.40 -24.24 -13.86
C PHE A 59 19.85 -25.57 -13.23
N THR A 60 20.87 -25.52 -12.39
CA THR A 60 21.32 -26.69 -11.63
C THR A 60 20.43 -26.97 -10.42
N LYS A 61 19.73 -25.96 -9.88
CA LYS A 61 18.77 -26.12 -8.78
C LYS A 61 17.63 -25.11 -8.86
N GLY A 62 16.42 -25.58 -8.55
CA GLY A 62 15.31 -24.71 -8.17
C GLY A 62 14.43 -24.15 -9.31
N TRP A 63 14.65 -24.57 -10.56
CA TRP A 63 13.83 -24.15 -11.71
C TRP A 63 12.32 -24.24 -11.45
N ASP A 64 11.85 -25.42 -11.04
CA ASP A 64 10.42 -25.69 -10.80
C ASP A 64 9.86 -25.03 -9.53
N THR A 65 10.74 -24.61 -8.63
CA THR A 65 10.35 -24.00 -7.34
C THR A 65 10.12 -22.49 -7.45
N MET A 66 10.62 -21.84 -8.51
CA MET A 66 10.49 -20.40 -8.70
C MET A 66 9.03 -19.97 -8.82
N LYS A 67 8.67 -18.91 -8.09
CA LYS A 67 7.37 -18.25 -8.25
C LYS A 67 7.44 -17.23 -9.38
N SER A 68 6.28 -16.96 -9.98
CA SER A 68 6.15 -16.03 -11.10
C SER A 68 5.17 -14.92 -10.75
N TYR A 69 5.52 -13.69 -11.06
CA TYR A 69 4.63 -12.54 -11.05
C TYR A 69 4.43 -12.00 -12.47
N GLN A 70 3.20 -11.65 -12.82
CA GLN A 70 2.85 -11.10 -14.12
C GLN A 70 2.10 -9.78 -13.95
N MET A 71 2.61 -8.71 -14.56
CA MET A 71 1.99 -7.39 -14.46
C MET A 71 1.00 -7.14 -15.61
N ALA A 72 -0.10 -6.44 -15.31
CA ALA A 72 -1.05 -5.85 -16.24
C ALA A 72 -1.54 -6.79 -17.36
N ARG A 73 -0.87 -6.78 -18.53
CA ARG A 73 -1.25 -7.56 -19.71
C ARG A 73 -0.88 -9.05 -19.65
N ARG A 74 -0.22 -9.49 -18.56
CA ARG A 74 0.21 -10.88 -18.33
C ARG A 74 1.13 -11.47 -19.40
N VAL A 75 2.05 -10.63 -19.87
CA VAL A 75 2.93 -10.91 -21.03
C VAL A 75 4.33 -11.37 -20.59
N HIS A 76 4.77 -10.98 -19.39
CA HIS A 76 6.13 -11.23 -18.91
C HIS A 76 6.08 -11.91 -17.54
N HIS A 77 6.76 -13.05 -17.43
CA HIS A 77 6.86 -13.81 -16.20
C HIS A 77 8.11 -13.38 -15.43
N HIS A 78 7.94 -12.50 -14.44
CA HIS A 78 9.00 -12.15 -13.51
C HIS A 78 9.18 -13.30 -12.51
N ARG A 79 10.24 -14.09 -12.69
CA ARG A 79 10.54 -15.28 -11.87
C ARG A 79 11.44 -14.90 -10.70
N PHE A 80 11.09 -15.36 -9.50
CA PHE A 80 11.82 -15.07 -8.27
C PHE A 80 11.87 -16.28 -7.33
N CYS A 81 12.84 -16.26 -6.43
CA CYS A 81 13.00 -17.29 -5.40
C CYS A 81 11.89 -17.15 -4.34
N PRO A 82 11.11 -18.21 -4.03
CA PRO A 82 10.08 -18.13 -2.98
C PRO A 82 10.66 -17.89 -1.58
N GLU A 83 11.86 -18.37 -1.30
CA GLU A 83 12.45 -18.34 0.05
C GLU A 83 13.04 -16.96 0.41
N CYS A 84 13.72 -16.31 -0.53
CA CYS A 84 14.40 -15.02 -0.28
C CYS A 84 13.89 -13.87 -1.15
N SER A 85 12.87 -14.09 -1.99
CA SER A 85 12.30 -13.09 -2.91
C SER A 85 13.27 -12.49 -3.94
N ALA A 86 14.48 -13.04 -4.09
CA ALA A 86 15.46 -12.60 -5.06
C ALA A 86 14.89 -12.70 -6.49
N SER A 87 14.92 -11.58 -7.22
CA SER A 87 14.44 -11.50 -8.61
C SER A 87 15.49 -12.05 -9.57
N ILE A 88 15.22 -13.21 -10.16
CA ILE A 88 16.20 -13.99 -10.91
C ILE A 88 16.17 -13.65 -12.40
N MET A 89 14.99 -13.77 -13.01
CA MET A 89 14.86 -13.61 -14.46
C MET A 89 13.48 -13.10 -14.87
N ILE A 90 13.40 -12.60 -16.10
CA ILE A 90 12.14 -12.39 -16.79
C ILE A 90 12.07 -13.39 -17.93
N ASP A 91 11.04 -14.21 -17.88
CA ASP A 91 10.74 -15.24 -18.85
C ASP A 91 9.70 -14.66 -19.84
N PHE A 92 10.13 -14.52 -21.10
CA PHE A 92 9.34 -13.99 -22.19
C PHE A 92 8.66 -15.15 -22.94
N ASP A 93 7.39 -14.99 -23.29
CA ASP A 93 6.75 -15.92 -24.22
C ASP A 93 7.23 -15.63 -25.68
N ALA A 94 7.14 -16.66 -26.52
CA ALA A 94 7.58 -16.59 -27.91
C ALA A 94 6.74 -15.62 -28.76
N GLU A 95 5.50 -15.32 -28.38
CA GLU A 95 4.63 -14.38 -29.10
C GLU A 95 5.01 -12.91 -28.87
N THR A 96 5.53 -12.62 -27.68
CA THR A 96 5.87 -11.27 -27.23
C THR A 96 7.16 -10.78 -27.88
N MET A 97 8.13 -11.68 -28.04
CA MET A 97 9.43 -11.35 -28.60
C MET A 97 9.37 -11.09 -30.12
N LYS A 98 8.35 -11.60 -30.84
CA LYS A 98 8.10 -11.30 -32.27
C LYS A 98 7.96 -9.81 -32.60
N LYS A 99 7.72 -8.93 -31.60
CA LYS A 99 7.52 -7.49 -31.78
C LYS A 99 8.76 -6.62 -31.53
N GLY A 100 9.95 -7.21 -31.33
CA GLY A 100 11.20 -6.44 -31.24
C GLY A 100 12.38 -7.08 -30.52
N GLY A 101 12.40 -8.41 -30.30
CA GLY A 101 13.51 -9.12 -29.67
C GLY A 101 13.72 -10.52 -30.25
N HIS A 102 14.81 -11.19 -29.86
CA HIS A 102 15.04 -12.57 -30.28
C HIS A 102 14.02 -13.51 -29.61
N PRO A 103 13.28 -14.35 -30.37
CA PRO A 103 12.14 -15.12 -29.86
C PRO A 103 12.47 -16.01 -28.65
N ASP A 104 13.71 -16.52 -28.61
CA ASP A 104 14.17 -17.45 -27.57
C ASP A 104 15.05 -16.80 -26.49
N ALA A 105 15.19 -15.47 -26.48
CA ALA A 105 15.96 -14.82 -25.43
C ALA A 105 15.19 -14.78 -24.11
N VAL A 106 15.91 -14.90 -23.00
CA VAL A 106 15.39 -14.67 -21.63
C VAL A 106 16.18 -13.55 -20.99
N ALA A 107 15.58 -12.81 -20.06
CA ALA A 107 16.27 -11.73 -19.36
C ALA A 107 16.80 -12.22 -18.01
N MET A 108 18.11 -12.27 -17.85
CA MET A 108 18.77 -12.69 -16.60
C MET A 108 19.23 -11.48 -15.80
N ASN A 109 18.97 -11.46 -14.49
CA ASN A 109 19.39 -10.37 -13.61
C ASN A 109 20.87 -10.52 -13.21
N VAL A 110 21.72 -9.59 -13.65
CA VAL A 110 23.17 -9.65 -13.36
C VAL A 110 23.49 -9.44 -11.89
N ARG A 111 22.58 -8.82 -11.11
CA ARG A 111 22.77 -8.62 -9.65
C ARG A 111 22.83 -9.92 -8.85
N GLN A 112 22.43 -11.03 -9.46
CA GLN A 112 22.40 -12.35 -8.83
C GLN A 112 23.63 -13.20 -9.23
N LEU A 113 24.56 -12.63 -10.00
CA LEU A 113 25.78 -13.30 -10.43
C LEU A 113 26.88 -13.19 -9.38
N LYS A 114 27.70 -14.23 -9.28
CA LYS A 114 28.91 -14.23 -8.46
C LYS A 114 30.02 -13.46 -9.17
N GLY A 115 30.77 -12.66 -8.42
CA GLY A 115 31.98 -11.99 -8.93
C GLY A 115 31.75 -10.82 -9.87
N ILE A 116 30.51 -10.33 -10.01
CA ILE A 116 30.19 -9.12 -10.77
C ILE A 116 30.10 -7.92 -9.83
N ASP A 117 31.03 -6.97 -9.96
CA ASP A 117 30.97 -5.70 -9.26
C ASP A 117 30.10 -4.70 -10.04
N MET A 118 28.92 -4.40 -9.49
CA MET A 118 27.96 -3.45 -10.06
C MET A 118 28.38 -1.97 -9.90
N ASN A 119 29.37 -1.68 -9.05
CA ASN A 119 29.84 -0.32 -8.75
C ASN A 119 30.99 0.13 -9.66
N ASN A 120 31.52 -0.77 -10.49
CA ASN A 120 32.56 -0.44 -11.45
C ASN A 120 31.97 0.36 -12.64
N ASN A 121 32.66 1.45 -13.02
CA ASN A 121 32.20 2.45 -13.99
C ASN A 121 31.97 1.92 -15.42
N THR A 122 32.41 0.70 -15.73
CA THR A 122 32.18 0.04 -17.03
C THR A 122 30.72 -0.33 -17.29
N LEU A 123 29.92 -0.59 -16.25
CA LEU A 123 28.51 -0.99 -16.39
C LEU A 123 27.54 0.20 -16.48
N ASN A 124 28.01 1.41 -16.15
CA ASN A 124 27.21 2.65 -16.15
C ASN A 124 27.07 3.27 -17.56
N GLY A 125 27.84 2.82 -18.55
CA GLY A 125 27.98 3.49 -19.85
C GLY A 125 26.84 3.26 -20.86
N TRP A 126 25.92 2.33 -20.63
CA TRP A 126 24.97 1.91 -21.67
C TRP A 126 23.52 1.77 -21.17
N ILE A 127 23.06 2.73 -20.36
CA ILE A 127 21.65 2.91 -20.04
C ILE A 127 20.94 3.48 -21.26
N GLU A 128 20.39 2.63 -22.12
CA GLU A 128 19.50 3.09 -23.19
C GLU A 128 18.06 3.13 -22.69
N ASP A 129 17.54 4.34 -22.52
CA ASP A 129 16.13 4.60 -22.24
C ASP A 129 15.23 4.25 -23.44
N GLN A 130 15.13 2.97 -23.80
CA GLN A 130 14.24 2.55 -24.87
C GLN A 130 12.76 2.90 -24.58
N TRP A 131 12.41 3.05 -23.29
CA TRP A 131 11.06 3.46 -22.87
C TRP A 131 10.73 4.94 -23.06
N ARG A 132 11.70 5.87 -23.15
CA ARG A 132 11.39 7.32 -23.31
C ARG A 132 10.90 7.66 -24.73
N ALA A 133 11.35 6.95 -25.76
CA ALA A 133 10.88 7.15 -27.13
C ALA A 133 9.44 6.64 -27.33
N HIS A 134 9.12 5.44 -26.84
CA HIS A 134 7.77 4.88 -26.90
C HIS A 134 6.77 5.63 -25.99
N ARG A 135 7.22 6.21 -24.86
CA ARG A 135 6.36 7.07 -24.05
C ARG A 135 6.03 8.39 -24.73
N ARG A 136 6.92 9.03 -25.50
CA ARG A 136 6.59 10.30 -26.20
C ARG A 136 5.49 10.11 -27.27
N ALA A 137 5.54 9.02 -28.04
CA ALA A 137 4.46 8.65 -28.95
C ALA A 137 3.16 8.25 -28.22
N ARG A 138 3.28 7.60 -27.04
CA ARG A 138 2.11 7.29 -26.19
C ARG A 138 1.58 8.50 -25.44
N ARG A 139 2.39 9.50 -25.11
CA ARG A 139 1.98 10.76 -24.46
C ARG A 139 1.11 11.58 -25.41
N TRP A 140 1.36 11.52 -26.72
CA TRP A 140 0.45 12.05 -27.73
C TRP A 140 -0.81 11.21 -27.91
N ARG A 141 -0.77 9.87 -27.82
CA ARG A 141 -2.01 9.05 -27.82
C ARG A 141 -2.81 9.15 -26.53
N TYR A 142 -2.18 9.33 -25.37
CA TYR A 142 -2.82 9.54 -24.08
C TYR A 142 -3.31 10.97 -23.95
N ALA A 143 -2.56 11.98 -24.41
CA ALA A 143 -3.05 13.35 -24.52
C ALA A 143 -4.17 13.43 -25.56
N ARG A 144 -4.09 12.71 -26.69
CA ARG A 144 -5.21 12.59 -27.64
C ARG A 144 -6.39 11.88 -26.99
N ASN A 145 -6.21 10.77 -26.29
CA ASN A 145 -7.33 10.06 -25.65
C ASN A 145 -7.89 10.82 -24.45
N ILE A 146 -7.07 11.57 -23.71
CA ILE A 146 -7.52 12.51 -22.67
C ILE A 146 -8.26 13.64 -23.36
N PHE A 147 -7.71 14.30 -24.38
CA PHE A 147 -8.34 15.40 -25.13
C PHE A 147 -9.65 14.97 -25.82
N PHE A 148 -9.73 13.74 -26.37
CA PHE A 148 -10.95 13.15 -26.89
C PHE A 148 -11.89 12.67 -25.77
N PHE A 149 -11.40 12.26 -24.60
CA PHE A 149 -12.25 12.07 -23.41
C PHE A 149 -12.78 13.41 -22.92
N THR A 150 -11.99 14.48 -22.88
CA THR A 150 -12.43 15.83 -22.49
C THR A 150 -13.34 16.44 -23.55
N LEU A 151 -13.23 16.07 -24.83
CA LEU A 151 -14.16 16.50 -25.87
C LEU A 151 -15.44 15.66 -25.90
N ALA A 152 -15.37 14.34 -25.69
CA ALA A 152 -16.55 13.45 -25.64
C ALA A 152 -17.32 13.58 -24.31
N PHE A 153 -16.63 13.69 -23.16
CA PHE A 153 -17.26 14.04 -21.88
C PHE A 153 -17.47 15.54 -21.71
N GLY A 154 -16.69 16.42 -22.34
CA GLY A 154 -16.96 17.86 -22.30
C GLY A 154 -18.20 18.24 -23.11
N SER A 155 -18.49 17.50 -24.19
CA SER A 155 -19.78 17.62 -24.90
C SER A 155 -20.91 16.88 -24.19
N ALA A 156 -20.69 15.70 -23.58
CA ALA A 156 -21.73 15.02 -22.79
C ALA A 156 -22.05 15.73 -21.45
N SER A 157 -21.07 16.37 -20.81
CA SER A 157 -21.25 17.21 -19.61
C SER A 157 -21.78 18.60 -19.93
N PHE A 158 -21.83 18.99 -21.20
CA PHE A 158 -22.51 20.21 -21.63
C PHE A 158 -24.04 20.04 -21.62
N PHE A 159 -24.52 18.80 -21.79
CA PHE A 159 -25.96 18.49 -21.79
C PHE A 159 -26.49 18.01 -20.43
N LEU A 160 -25.62 17.54 -19.53
CA LEU A 160 -25.98 17.23 -18.15
C LEU A 160 -25.36 18.27 -17.23
N ARG A 161 -26.16 19.27 -16.84
CA ARG A 161 -25.80 20.13 -15.70
C ARG A 161 -25.47 19.22 -14.52
N PRO A 162 -24.27 19.31 -13.91
CA PRO A 162 -24.00 18.60 -12.66
C PRO A 162 -25.08 19.01 -11.66
N LEU A 163 -25.64 18.04 -10.94
CA LEU A 163 -26.60 18.31 -9.88
C LEU A 163 -25.99 19.35 -8.91
N PRO A 164 -26.77 20.37 -8.52
CA PRO A 164 -26.39 21.27 -7.43
C PRO A 164 -25.84 20.49 -6.23
N GLU A 165 -24.82 21.03 -5.58
CA GLU A 165 -24.15 20.35 -4.47
C GLU A 165 -25.12 20.00 -3.34
N ASP A 166 -26.07 20.89 -3.03
CA ASP A 166 -27.10 20.67 -2.02
C ASP A 166 -27.95 19.44 -2.33
N LEU A 167 -28.42 19.30 -3.58
CA LEU A 167 -29.20 18.13 -4.02
C LEU A 167 -28.38 16.83 -3.98
N MET A 168 -27.08 16.90 -4.26
CA MET A 168 -26.20 15.75 -4.12
C MET A 168 -26.02 15.34 -2.66
N ILE A 169 -25.85 16.31 -1.75
CA ILE A 169 -25.76 16.08 -0.31
C ILE A 169 -27.08 15.50 0.21
N GLU A 170 -28.22 16.04 -0.19
CA GLU A 170 -29.55 15.52 0.15
C GLU A 170 -29.74 14.08 -0.33
N ALA A 171 -29.40 13.78 -1.59
CA ALA A 171 -29.48 12.43 -2.13
C ALA A 171 -28.57 11.45 -1.37
N LEU A 172 -27.35 11.87 -1.01
CA LEU A 172 -26.43 11.04 -0.22
C LEU A 172 -26.92 10.83 1.21
N ASN A 173 -27.52 11.85 1.85
CA ASN A 173 -28.16 11.69 3.15
C ASN A 173 -29.33 10.71 3.07
N HIS A 174 -30.19 10.84 2.05
CA HIS A 174 -31.30 9.93 1.82
C HIS A 174 -30.84 8.48 1.59
N GLU A 175 -29.80 8.26 0.78
CA GLU A 175 -29.19 6.94 0.60
C GLU A 175 -28.65 6.38 1.93
N LEU A 176 -27.93 7.21 2.69
CA LEU A 176 -27.32 6.85 3.97
C LEU A 176 -28.38 6.47 5.01
N ASP A 177 -29.49 7.21 5.09
CA ASP A 177 -30.53 7.01 6.09
C ASP A 177 -31.54 5.92 5.71
N GLU A 178 -31.96 5.86 4.43
CA GLU A 178 -33.07 5.01 3.97
C GLU A 178 -32.63 3.73 3.25
N HIS A 179 -31.41 3.67 2.72
CA HIS A 179 -30.98 2.55 1.86
C HIS A 179 -29.84 1.73 2.46
N LEU A 180 -29.11 2.23 3.45
CA LEU A 180 -28.10 1.45 4.15
C LEU A 180 -28.69 0.67 5.34
N PRO A 181 -28.81 -0.68 5.26
CA PRO A 181 -29.48 -1.46 6.30
C PRO A 181 -28.78 -1.40 7.65
N ILE A 182 -27.47 -1.13 7.67
CA ILE A 182 -26.69 -1.00 8.90
C ILE A 182 -27.12 0.23 9.71
N VAL A 183 -27.44 1.36 9.06
CA VAL A 183 -27.87 2.59 9.73
C VAL A 183 -29.24 2.36 10.37
N GLN A 184 -30.17 1.79 9.61
CA GLN A 184 -31.50 1.43 10.11
C GLN A 184 -31.43 0.46 11.29
N LYS A 185 -30.57 -0.56 11.19
CA LYS A 185 -30.37 -1.54 12.27
C LYS A 185 -29.81 -0.90 13.53
N LEU A 186 -28.82 0.00 13.41
CA LEU A 186 -28.23 0.69 14.57
C LEU A 186 -29.24 1.62 15.25
N ARG A 187 -30.08 2.33 14.46
CA ARG A 187 -31.18 3.15 14.99
C ARG A 187 -32.27 2.32 15.66
N LEU A 188 -32.62 1.16 15.09
CA LEU A 188 -33.57 0.24 15.72
C LEU A 188 -33.00 -0.36 17.00
N ASP A 189 -31.73 -0.72 17.01
CA ASP A 189 -31.01 -1.18 18.20
C ASP A 189 -31.04 -0.11 19.30
N ALA A 190 -30.85 1.17 18.95
CA ALA A 190 -30.98 2.31 19.87
C ALA A 190 -32.36 2.39 20.54
N ALA A 191 -33.43 2.10 19.79
CA ALA A 191 -34.81 2.17 20.27
C ALA A 191 -35.26 0.94 21.07
N THR A 192 -34.68 -0.23 20.80
CA THR A 192 -35.16 -1.52 21.32
C THR A 192 -34.32 -2.09 22.45
N LYS A 193 -33.01 -1.81 22.47
CA LYS A 193 -32.08 -2.38 23.45
C LYS A 193 -31.86 -1.44 24.64
N PRO A 194 -31.53 -1.98 25.83
CA PRO A 194 -31.12 -1.15 26.97
C PRO A 194 -29.91 -0.27 26.61
N LEU A 195 -29.80 0.90 27.25
CA LEU A 195 -28.75 1.91 26.99
C LEU A 195 -27.31 1.37 27.02
N GLN A 196 -27.06 0.33 27.82
CA GLN A 196 -25.74 -0.30 27.94
C GLN A 196 -25.40 -1.22 26.76
N GLN A 197 -26.39 -1.67 25.99
CA GLN A 197 -26.23 -2.63 24.89
C GLN A 197 -26.60 -2.04 23.53
N CYS A 198 -27.12 -0.81 23.50
CA CYS A 198 -27.51 -0.13 22.28
C CYS A 198 -26.39 0.75 21.73
N PHE A 199 -26.57 1.18 20.48
CA PHE A 199 -25.70 2.14 19.80
C PHE A 199 -26.45 3.47 19.72
N GLN A 200 -25.95 4.51 20.38
CA GLN A 200 -26.53 5.84 20.34
C GLN A 200 -25.92 6.65 19.21
N GLU A 201 -26.76 7.29 18.40
CA GLU A 201 -26.30 8.16 17.33
C GLU A 201 -25.68 9.43 17.92
N ILE A 202 -24.47 9.76 17.46
CA ILE A 202 -23.76 10.98 17.81
C ILE A 202 -24.17 12.06 16.81
N ASP A 203 -24.66 13.19 17.32
CA ASP A 203 -24.92 14.36 16.49
C ASP A 203 -23.60 15.05 16.11
N LEU A 204 -23.13 14.75 14.90
CA LEU A 204 -21.91 15.33 14.34
C LEU A 204 -22.05 16.83 14.05
N THR A 205 -23.27 17.37 13.98
CA THR A 205 -23.50 18.80 13.70
C THR A 205 -23.46 19.68 14.94
N ARG A 206 -23.64 19.09 16.13
CA ARG A 206 -23.69 19.78 17.42
C ARG A 206 -22.51 19.48 18.34
N SER A 207 -21.53 18.71 17.86
CA SER A 207 -20.34 18.38 18.65
C SER A 207 -19.56 19.67 18.96
N PRO A 208 -19.22 19.97 20.23
CA PRO A 208 -18.56 21.21 20.64
C PRO A 208 -17.13 21.38 20.10
N SER A 209 -16.57 20.32 19.53
CA SER A 209 -15.23 20.25 18.96
C SER A 209 -15.33 19.84 17.49
N SER A 210 -15.19 20.81 16.59
CA SER A 210 -15.09 20.55 15.16
C SER A 210 -13.81 19.78 14.87
N THR A 211 -13.97 18.68 14.15
CA THR A 211 -12.82 17.88 13.73
C THR A 211 -12.17 18.47 12.49
N LEU A 212 -10.88 18.19 12.28
CA LEU A 212 -10.16 18.62 11.07
C LEU A 212 -10.92 18.22 9.78
N THR A 213 -11.55 17.04 9.80
CA THR A 213 -12.33 16.54 8.66
C THR A 213 -13.65 17.28 8.45
N GLU A 214 -14.31 17.75 9.51
CA GLU A 214 -15.54 18.54 9.39
C GLU A 214 -15.26 19.95 8.88
N GLU A 215 -14.15 20.56 9.28
CA GLU A 215 -13.81 21.93 8.88
C GLU A 215 -13.31 22.02 7.44
N THR A 216 -12.54 21.04 6.99
CA THR A 216 -11.74 21.17 5.75
C THR A 216 -12.12 20.21 4.64
N LEU A 217 -12.77 19.09 4.98
CA LEU A 217 -13.04 18.00 4.02
C LEU A 217 -14.52 17.77 3.77
N THR A 218 -15.43 18.64 4.21
CA THR A 218 -16.86 18.46 3.98
C THR A 218 -17.27 18.68 2.52
N GLY A 219 -18.33 17.99 2.09
CA GLY A 219 -18.99 18.18 0.80
C GLY A 219 -19.17 16.87 0.03
N SER A 220 -20.16 16.83 -0.87
CA SER A 220 -20.51 15.61 -1.64
C SER A 220 -19.37 15.05 -2.47
N HIS A 221 -18.43 15.92 -2.84
CA HIS A 221 -17.24 15.58 -3.62
C HIS A 221 -16.02 15.23 -2.77
N LEU A 222 -15.95 15.63 -1.50
CA LEU A 222 -14.85 15.33 -0.56
C LEU A 222 -15.32 14.24 0.42
N LEU A 223 -15.37 14.51 1.72
CA LEU A 223 -16.02 13.67 2.72
C LEU A 223 -17.49 14.10 2.80
N GLY A 224 -18.37 13.23 2.31
CA GLY A 224 -19.81 13.52 2.27
C GLY A 224 -20.47 13.30 3.62
N PRO A 225 -21.79 13.08 3.62
CA PRO A 225 -22.53 12.79 4.86
C PRO A 225 -21.94 11.64 5.66
N GLN A 226 -22.00 11.79 6.97
CA GLN A 226 -21.50 10.82 7.95
C GLN A 226 -22.57 10.51 8.99
N ARG A 227 -22.57 9.28 9.52
CA ARG A 227 -23.36 8.87 10.69
C ARG A 227 -22.46 8.14 11.66
N ALA A 228 -22.39 8.61 12.89
CA ALA A 228 -21.57 8.02 13.94
C ALA A 228 -22.47 7.46 15.03
N PHE A 229 -22.12 6.29 15.54
CA PHE A 229 -22.87 5.58 16.56
C PHE A 229 -21.91 5.07 17.62
N TRP A 230 -22.22 5.31 18.89
CA TRP A 230 -21.41 4.88 20.03
C TRP A 230 -22.18 3.91 20.93
N SER A 231 -21.52 2.83 21.33
CA SER A 231 -22.03 1.94 22.37
C SER A 231 -21.17 2.03 23.62
N SER A 232 -21.76 2.47 24.73
CA SER A 232 -21.08 2.63 26.02
C SER A 232 -20.64 1.30 26.63
N GLY A 233 -21.47 0.25 26.53
CA GLY A 233 -21.14 -1.06 27.10
C GLY A 233 -20.13 -1.85 26.27
N GLN A 234 -20.19 -1.75 24.93
CA GLN A 234 -19.19 -2.40 24.06
C GLN A 234 -17.91 -1.57 23.91
N ARG A 235 -17.95 -0.28 24.32
CA ARG A 235 -16.93 0.72 24.04
C ARG A 235 -16.54 0.74 22.56
N GLU A 236 -17.54 0.70 21.69
CA GLU A 236 -17.34 0.64 20.24
C GLU A 236 -17.96 1.86 19.56
N LEU A 237 -17.17 2.50 18.70
CA LEU A 237 -17.65 3.48 17.73
C LEU A 237 -17.86 2.82 16.37
N ILE A 238 -18.99 3.09 15.75
CA ILE A 238 -19.28 2.77 14.36
C ILE A 238 -19.53 4.08 13.60
N LEU A 239 -18.68 4.39 12.63
CA LEU A 239 -18.80 5.54 11.75
C LEU A 239 -19.04 5.06 10.32
N ILE A 240 -20.12 5.53 9.70
CA ILE A 240 -20.39 5.37 8.28
C ILE A 240 -20.10 6.70 7.59
N ALA A 241 -19.23 6.67 6.58
CA ALA A 241 -18.80 7.88 5.87
C ALA A 241 -18.77 7.69 4.35
N TRP A 242 -19.25 8.70 3.62
CA TRP A 242 -19.14 8.78 2.16
C TRP A 242 -17.78 9.31 1.72
N PHE A 243 -17.10 8.57 0.85
CA PHE A 243 -15.85 9.02 0.24
C PHE A 243 -16.12 9.54 -1.16
N GLY A 244 -16.05 10.84 -1.37
CA GLY A 244 -16.30 11.52 -2.64
C GLY A 244 -15.11 11.49 -3.62
N TRP A 245 -15.37 11.93 -4.85
CA TRP A 245 -14.43 11.79 -5.95
C TRP A 245 -13.19 12.71 -5.85
N LYS A 246 -13.25 13.84 -5.15
CA LYS A 246 -12.09 14.72 -4.93
C LYS A 246 -11.08 14.15 -3.93
N LEU A 247 -11.43 13.08 -3.21
CA LEU A 247 -10.48 12.34 -2.37
C LEU A 247 -9.59 11.37 -3.16
N ASN A 248 -9.63 11.36 -4.50
CA ASN A 248 -8.79 10.49 -5.34
C ASN A 248 -7.29 10.80 -5.18
N GLY A 249 -6.48 9.77 -4.90
CA GLY A 249 -5.01 9.83 -5.03
C GLY A 249 -4.49 9.15 -6.31
N TRP A 250 -5.22 8.15 -6.78
CA TRP A 250 -5.04 7.47 -8.07
C TRP A 250 -6.43 7.33 -8.70
N PRO A 251 -6.60 7.26 -10.04
CA PRO A 251 -7.92 7.15 -10.64
C PRO A 251 -8.80 6.07 -9.98
N SER A 252 -9.94 6.51 -9.44
CA SER A 252 -10.95 5.72 -8.70
C SER A 252 -10.53 5.22 -7.30
N VAL A 253 -9.35 5.57 -6.80
CA VAL A 253 -8.82 5.11 -5.51
C VAL A 253 -8.59 6.30 -4.58
N ALA A 254 -9.19 6.24 -3.39
CA ALA A 254 -9.04 7.25 -2.36
C ALA A 254 -7.57 7.39 -1.92
N HIS A 255 -7.14 8.63 -1.69
CA HIS A 255 -5.79 8.97 -1.29
C HIS A 255 -5.50 8.41 0.11
N GLY A 256 -4.37 7.71 0.27
CA GLY A 256 -3.99 7.09 1.54
C GLY A 256 -3.98 8.09 2.71
N GLY A 257 -3.38 9.26 2.50
CA GLY A 257 -3.38 10.32 3.52
C GLY A 257 -4.78 10.82 3.89
N ALA A 258 -5.73 10.86 2.95
CA ALA A 258 -7.11 11.27 3.27
C ALA A 258 -7.80 10.20 4.13
N ILE A 259 -7.59 8.92 3.81
CA ILE A 259 -8.07 7.81 4.65
C ILE A 259 -7.45 7.89 6.04
N ALA A 260 -6.15 8.18 6.14
CA ALA A 260 -5.46 8.33 7.42
C ALA A 260 -6.07 9.44 8.29
N THR A 261 -6.38 10.60 7.70
CA THR A 261 -7.03 11.70 8.41
C THR A 261 -8.41 11.30 8.94
N VAL A 262 -9.25 10.66 8.11
CA VAL A 262 -10.59 10.20 8.53
C VAL A 262 -10.50 9.13 9.63
N MET A 263 -9.54 8.21 9.51
CA MET A 263 -9.31 7.17 10.53
C MET A 263 -8.83 7.78 11.86
N SER A 264 -7.91 8.74 11.79
CA SER A 264 -7.45 9.48 12.97
C SER A 264 -8.62 10.17 13.66
N ASP A 265 -9.48 10.81 12.89
CA ASP A 265 -10.64 11.51 13.41
C ASP A 265 -11.65 10.59 14.09
N ALA A 266 -11.96 9.46 13.45
CA ALA A 266 -12.83 8.44 14.02
C ALA A 266 -12.28 7.91 15.36
N MET A 267 -10.97 7.72 15.48
CA MET A 267 -10.33 7.30 16.73
C MET A 267 -10.41 8.39 17.80
N SER A 268 -10.15 9.65 17.45
CA SER A 268 -10.32 10.80 18.34
C SER A 268 -11.73 10.88 18.92
N ARG A 269 -12.76 10.70 18.07
CA ARG A 269 -14.17 10.66 18.51
C ARG A 269 -14.46 9.51 19.46
N ALA A 270 -13.99 8.30 19.14
CA ALA A 270 -14.21 7.14 20.00
C ALA A 270 -13.62 7.38 21.40
N VAL A 271 -12.41 7.94 21.47
CA VAL A 271 -11.78 8.28 22.75
C VAL A 271 -12.53 9.41 23.47
N GLY A 272 -13.00 10.44 22.75
CA GLY A 272 -13.85 11.48 23.32
C GLY A 272 -15.16 10.94 23.91
N CYS A 273 -15.76 9.92 23.31
CA CYS A 273 -16.93 9.24 23.88
C CYS A 273 -16.60 8.40 25.12
N MET A 274 -15.36 7.89 25.25
CA MET A 274 -14.91 7.17 26.46
C MET A 274 -14.57 8.11 27.61
N HIS A 275 -14.00 9.27 27.29
CA HIS A 275 -13.56 10.29 28.24
C HIS A 275 -14.11 11.65 27.83
N PRO A 276 -15.39 11.95 28.14
CA PRO A 276 -15.98 13.24 27.83
C PRO A 276 -15.25 14.35 28.56
N SER A 277 -14.56 15.23 27.81
CA SER A 277 -13.97 16.46 28.32
C SER A 277 -14.83 17.66 27.91
N ASN A 278 -14.80 18.75 28.68
CA ASN A 278 -15.52 20.00 28.35
C ASN A 278 -14.82 20.82 27.23
N GLY A 279 -14.04 20.18 26.35
CA GLY A 279 -13.18 20.87 25.37
C GLY A 279 -12.96 20.06 24.09
N ASP A 280 -11.80 20.30 23.44
CA ASP A 280 -11.44 19.68 22.16
C ASP A 280 -11.31 18.16 22.22
N LEU A 281 -11.60 17.50 21.10
CA LEU A 281 -11.39 16.07 20.95
C LEU A 281 -9.91 15.72 21.13
N PRO A 282 -9.60 14.61 21.82
CA PRO A 282 -8.22 14.21 22.01
C PRO A 282 -7.57 13.82 20.70
N HIS A 283 -6.30 14.17 20.54
CA HIS A 283 -5.51 13.77 19.37
C HIS A 283 -4.58 12.60 19.71
N PRO A 284 -4.39 11.64 18.79
CA PRO A 284 -3.48 10.53 19.00
C PRO A 284 -2.02 11.03 19.03
N ASP A 285 -1.24 10.55 20.00
CA ASP A 285 0.20 10.82 20.07
C ASP A 285 0.96 10.04 19.00
N SER A 286 0.44 8.87 18.63
CA SER A 286 0.97 8.06 17.53
C SER A 286 -0.15 7.32 16.82
N ILE A 287 0.03 7.13 15.50
CA ILE A 287 -0.90 6.40 14.65
C ILE A 287 -0.11 5.49 13.71
N SER A 288 -0.50 4.21 13.66
CA SER A 288 0.04 3.22 12.74
C SER A 288 -1.07 2.72 11.83
N ILE A 289 -0.87 2.81 10.51
CA ILE A 289 -1.89 2.49 9.51
C ILE A 289 -1.36 1.43 8.54
N THR A 290 -2.14 0.38 8.34
CA THR A 290 -1.88 -0.70 7.39
C THR A 290 -2.94 -0.73 6.31
N TYR A 291 -2.54 -0.43 5.06
CA TYR A 291 -3.40 -0.50 3.88
C TYR A 291 -3.37 -1.91 3.29
N LEU A 292 -4.49 -2.62 3.36
CA LEU A 292 -4.60 -4.01 2.88
C LEU A 292 -5.08 -4.08 1.44
N LYS A 293 -6.07 -3.25 1.07
CA LYS A 293 -6.71 -3.24 -0.25
C LYS A 293 -7.07 -1.79 -0.67
N PRO A 294 -7.19 -1.51 -1.98
CA PRO A 294 -7.59 -0.18 -2.45
C PRO A 294 -9.01 0.20 -2.00
N THR A 295 -9.14 1.38 -1.40
CA THR A 295 -10.43 2.03 -1.11
C THR A 295 -10.90 2.81 -2.32
N ARG A 296 -12.08 2.52 -2.87
CA ARG A 296 -12.64 3.24 -4.02
C ARG A 296 -13.29 4.55 -3.59
N VAL A 297 -13.27 5.55 -4.44
CA VAL A 297 -14.11 6.74 -4.24
C VAL A 297 -15.52 6.52 -4.77
N ARG A 298 -16.44 7.40 -4.38
CA ARG A 298 -17.88 7.39 -4.64
C ARG A 298 -18.58 6.18 -4.02
N ASP A 299 -18.22 5.87 -2.78
CA ASP A 299 -18.79 4.76 -2.04
C ASP A 299 -18.85 5.06 -0.53
N PHE A 300 -19.70 4.31 0.18
CA PHE A 300 -19.81 4.37 1.64
C PHE A 300 -18.89 3.34 2.30
N TYR A 301 -18.25 3.76 3.39
CA TYR A 301 -17.36 2.90 4.17
C TYR A 301 -17.74 2.87 5.64
N LEU A 302 -17.48 1.72 6.25
CA LEU A 302 -17.72 1.45 7.66
C LEU A 302 -16.39 1.48 8.39
N ILE A 303 -16.27 2.41 9.32
CA ILE A 303 -15.13 2.56 10.22
C ILE A 303 -15.59 2.10 11.61
N ARG A 304 -14.89 1.11 12.17
CA ARG A 304 -15.10 0.65 13.54
C ARG A 304 -13.91 1.00 14.38
N VAL A 305 -14.15 1.47 15.61
CA VAL A 305 -13.09 1.76 16.58
C VAL A 305 -13.43 1.12 17.92
N ARG A 306 -12.45 0.45 18.53
CA ARG A 306 -12.57 -0.17 19.85
C ARG A 306 -11.29 0.04 20.66
N PRO A 307 -11.37 0.14 22.00
CA PRO A 307 -10.19 0.16 22.84
C PRO A 307 -9.54 -1.23 22.83
N LEU A 308 -8.22 -1.24 22.82
CA LEU A 308 -7.46 -2.44 23.11
C LEU A 308 -7.41 -2.63 24.64
N PRO A 309 -7.48 -3.87 25.14
CA PRO A 309 -7.27 -4.10 26.56
C PRO A 309 -5.88 -3.57 26.96
N PRO A 310 -5.74 -2.89 28.10
CA PRO A 310 -4.44 -2.44 28.58
C PRO A 310 -3.53 -3.65 28.67
N SER A 311 -2.33 -3.57 28.07
CA SER A 311 -1.37 -4.68 28.01
C SER A 311 -1.21 -5.32 29.39
N SER A 312 -1.89 -6.43 29.61
CA SER A 312 -1.53 -7.36 30.67
C SER A 312 -0.16 -7.87 30.28
N GLN A 313 0.80 -7.67 31.19
CA GLN A 313 2.17 -8.13 31.15
C GLN A 313 2.34 -9.32 30.21
N ILE A 314 3.02 -9.11 29.09
CA ILE A 314 3.59 -10.22 28.34
C ILE A 314 4.57 -10.88 29.32
N LEU A 315 4.13 -11.96 29.97
CA LEU A 315 5.06 -12.89 30.58
C LEU A 315 6.04 -13.28 29.49
N PRO A 316 7.36 -13.07 29.65
CA PRO A 316 8.30 -13.54 28.67
C PRO A 316 8.09 -15.05 28.52
N GLY A 317 7.64 -15.46 27.33
CA GLY A 317 7.67 -16.86 26.94
C GLY A 317 9.10 -17.37 27.10
N PRO A 318 9.28 -18.68 27.36
CA PRO A 318 10.60 -19.23 27.69
C PRO A 318 11.62 -18.79 26.64
N SER A 319 12.66 -18.09 27.10
CA SER A 319 13.76 -17.62 26.27
C SER A 319 14.37 -18.79 25.53
N LEU A 320 14.39 -18.72 24.20
CA LEU A 320 15.23 -19.60 23.38
C LEU A 320 16.68 -19.53 23.90
N PRO A 321 17.39 -20.67 23.99
CA PRO A 321 18.77 -20.67 24.42
C PRO A 321 19.62 -19.82 23.45
N PRO A 322 20.67 -19.15 23.96
CA PRO A 322 21.47 -18.25 23.15
C PRO A 322 22.13 -19.02 22.00
N SER A 323 21.82 -18.62 20.76
CA SER A 323 22.58 -19.07 19.60
C SER A 323 23.93 -18.36 19.62
N ASP A 324 24.95 -19.13 19.94
CA ASP A 324 26.34 -18.72 19.89
C ASP A 324 26.79 -18.49 18.43
N SER A 325 27.82 -17.67 18.27
CA SER A 325 28.65 -17.46 17.06
C SER A 325 28.27 -16.37 16.02
N THR A 326 28.80 -15.16 16.27
CA THR A 326 29.72 -14.41 15.37
C THR A 326 29.27 -13.88 13.99
N LEU A 327 27.98 -13.72 13.68
CA LEU A 327 27.54 -13.16 12.38
C LEU A 327 26.89 -11.76 12.40
N ASP A 328 26.85 -11.08 13.55
CA ASP A 328 26.16 -9.78 13.70
C ASP A 328 27.06 -8.53 13.56
N ARG A 329 28.24 -8.63 12.93
CA ARG A 329 29.18 -7.49 12.87
C ARG A 329 29.16 -6.63 11.60
N GLU A 330 28.35 -6.90 10.58
CA GLU A 330 28.35 -6.09 9.34
C GLU A 330 26.96 -5.82 8.75
N ALA A 331 26.09 -5.16 9.52
CA ALA A 331 24.84 -4.59 9.00
C ALA A 331 24.53 -3.22 9.62
N HIS A 332 25.36 -2.22 9.32
CA HIS A 332 25.04 -0.81 9.57
C HIS A 332 25.30 0.02 8.32
N ASP A 333 24.40 -0.04 7.35
CA ASP A 333 24.41 0.81 6.15
C ASP A 333 23.07 1.53 5.92
N ILE A 334 22.45 1.97 7.01
CA ILE A 334 21.39 2.98 6.95
C ILE A 334 21.79 4.11 7.89
N ALA A 335 21.99 5.30 7.31
CA ALA A 335 22.24 6.51 8.09
C ALA A 335 21.05 6.73 9.06
N PRO A 336 21.30 7.02 10.36
CA PRO A 336 20.25 7.03 11.40
C PRO A 336 19.06 7.96 11.12
N HIS A 337 19.27 9.02 10.34
CA HIS A 337 18.21 9.97 9.96
C HIS A 337 17.28 9.47 8.84
N LYS A 338 17.57 8.31 8.23
CA LYS A 338 16.78 7.71 7.12
C LYS A 338 16.02 6.44 7.52
N ASP A 339 16.21 5.94 8.73
CA ASP A 339 15.37 4.88 9.30
C ASP A 339 14.21 5.50 10.08
N LEU A 340 13.07 5.69 9.40
CA LEU A 340 11.82 6.16 10.03
C LEU A 340 11.01 5.03 10.67
N THR A 341 11.55 3.80 10.73
CA THR A 341 10.88 2.62 11.32
C THR A 341 11.37 2.27 12.72
N LYS A 342 12.36 2.99 13.24
CA LYS A 342 12.85 2.83 14.62
C LYS A 342 13.06 4.19 15.26
N GLN A 343 12.00 4.79 15.79
CA GLN A 343 12.21 5.55 17.03
C GLN A 343 12.43 4.51 18.13
N PRO A 344 13.49 4.61 18.94
CA PRO A 344 13.62 3.78 20.12
C PRO A 344 12.37 4.00 20.97
N LEU A 345 11.60 2.94 21.21
CA LEU A 345 10.76 2.88 22.39
C LEU A 345 11.66 3.20 23.58
N PRO A 346 11.28 4.09 24.51
CA PRO A 346 12.02 4.27 25.75
C PRO A 346 12.19 2.91 26.42
N SER A 347 13.41 2.40 26.37
CA SER A 347 13.83 1.24 27.14
C SER A 347 13.97 1.72 28.58
N GLU A 348 13.08 1.21 29.42
CA GLU A 348 12.88 1.43 30.86
C GLU A 348 11.63 2.25 31.21
N PRO A 349 10.71 1.69 32.02
CA PRO A 349 9.67 2.49 32.63
C PRO A 349 10.32 3.46 33.61
N LEU A 350 10.27 4.75 33.28
CA LEU A 350 10.41 5.80 34.27
C LEU A 350 9.42 5.51 35.43
N PRO A 351 9.85 5.57 36.70
CA PRO A 351 8.96 5.34 37.83
C PRO A 351 7.87 6.42 37.82
N GLY A 352 6.65 6.01 37.47
CA GLY A 352 5.49 6.90 37.31
C GLY A 352 4.74 6.78 35.98
N SER A 353 4.71 5.61 35.34
CA SER A 353 4.06 5.40 34.04
C SER A 353 2.58 5.80 34.06
N LYS A 354 2.27 6.94 33.43
CA LYS A 354 0.89 7.30 33.07
C LYS A 354 0.31 6.21 32.19
N GLU A 355 -0.90 5.75 32.48
CA GLU A 355 -1.60 4.78 31.63
C GLU A 355 -1.66 5.30 30.18
N VAL A 356 -1.52 4.42 29.20
CA VAL A 356 -1.66 4.78 27.77
C VAL A 356 -2.91 4.07 27.27
N LEU A 357 -3.84 4.83 26.70
CA LEU A 357 -5.03 4.28 26.07
C LEU A 357 -4.71 3.94 24.62
N GLU A 358 -4.75 2.65 24.29
CA GLU A 358 -4.63 2.20 22.91
C GLU A 358 -6.00 1.87 22.32
N VAL A 359 -6.20 2.27 21.06
CA VAL A 359 -7.40 1.92 20.30
C VAL A 359 -7.00 1.29 18.98
N GLU A 360 -7.81 0.35 18.52
CA GLU A 360 -7.74 -0.19 17.16
C GLU A 360 -8.93 0.28 16.34
N ALA A 361 -8.66 0.52 15.05
CA ALA A 361 -9.68 0.90 14.10
C ALA A 361 -9.57 0.09 12.80
N SER A 362 -10.71 -0.16 12.16
CA SER A 362 -10.77 -0.81 10.85
C SER A 362 -11.71 -0.08 9.91
N LEU A 363 -11.27 0.17 8.68
CA LEU A 363 -12.11 0.61 7.57
C LEU A 363 -12.47 -0.59 6.71
N SER A 364 -13.76 -0.77 6.45
CA SER A 364 -14.32 -1.86 5.67
C SER A 364 -15.38 -1.38 4.70
N THR A 365 -15.59 -2.13 3.64
CA THR A 365 -16.77 -2.00 2.77
C THR A 365 -18.05 -2.36 3.52
N MET A 366 -19.21 -1.96 3.00
CA MET A 366 -20.51 -2.29 3.61
C MET A 366 -20.78 -3.80 3.72
N ASP A 367 -20.15 -4.63 2.88
CA ASP A 367 -20.21 -6.09 2.96
C ASP A 367 -19.17 -6.73 3.91
N GLY A 368 -18.44 -5.91 4.68
CA GLY A 368 -17.55 -6.36 5.75
C GLY A 368 -16.12 -6.71 5.35
N ARG A 369 -15.70 -6.44 4.10
CA ARG A 369 -14.29 -6.66 3.70
C ARG A 369 -13.41 -5.56 4.28
N VAL A 370 -12.48 -5.93 5.15
CA VAL A 370 -11.51 -4.98 5.71
C VAL A 370 -10.52 -4.50 4.63
N LEU A 371 -10.39 -3.19 4.49
CA LEU A 371 -9.52 -2.50 3.54
C LEU A 371 -8.32 -1.86 4.22
N VAL A 372 -8.51 -1.30 5.41
CA VAL A 372 -7.47 -0.63 6.19
C VAL A 372 -7.61 -0.99 7.66
N LYS A 373 -6.48 -1.19 8.33
CA LYS A 373 -6.41 -1.31 9.80
C LYS A 373 -5.54 -0.20 10.35
N SER A 374 -5.87 0.29 11.53
CA SER A 374 -5.13 1.33 12.22
C SER A 374 -5.05 1.03 13.71
N ARG A 375 -3.96 1.47 14.34
CA ARG A 375 -3.81 1.52 15.80
C ARG A 375 -3.35 2.92 16.19
N ALA A 376 -3.87 3.42 17.29
CA ALA A 376 -3.46 4.71 17.83
C ALA A 376 -3.30 4.65 19.35
N ALA A 377 -2.33 5.41 19.85
CA ALA A 377 -2.08 5.58 21.28
C ALA A 377 -2.40 7.01 21.71
N PHE A 378 -3.05 7.14 22.85
CA PHE A 378 -3.42 8.40 23.49
C PHE A 378 -2.85 8.42 24.92
N LYS A 379 -2.26 9.53 25.34
CA LYS A 379 -1.93 9.77 26.75
C LYS A 379 -3.18 9.63 27.63
N ALA A 380 -3.06 8.98 28.78
CA ALA A 380 -4.15 8.95 29.76
C ALA A 380 -4.59 10.36 30.15
N PHE A 381 -5.91 10.53 30.17
CA PHE A 381 -6.59 11.65 30.79
C PHE A 381 -6.38 11.52 32.30
N GLY A 382 -5.57 12.40 32.88
CA GLY A 382 -5.38 12.45 34.33
C GLY A 382 -6.70 12.74 35.03
N SER A 383 -7.01 11.95 36.06
CA SER A 383 -8.13 12.15 36.99
C SER A 383 -7.99 13.43 37.80
#